data_AF-A0A2M8DMU2-F1
#
_entry.id   AF-A0A2M8DMU2-F1
#
_cell.length_a   1.000
_cell.length_b   1.000
_cell.length_c   1.000
_cell.angle_alpha   90.00
_cell.angle_beta   90.00
_cell.angle_gamma   90.00
#
_symmetry.space_group_name_H-M   'P 1'
#
loop_
_entity.id
_entity.type
_entity.pdbx_description
1 polymer ?
#
loop_
_entity_poly.entity_id
_entity_poly.type
_entity_poly.pdbx_seq_one_letter_code
_entity_poly.pdbx_strand_id
1 'polypeptide(L)'
;MKRNISKTGKIIEFLVALFLIFLGAILRLLPHPPNFAPISAIALFGGVYFSGVLALVFPILAMPISDYFIGFYQFSLMSFVYLGFIISVFLGFWLKKNKKWYTIFAASLFSSILFFILTNFAVWAFTNWYPKDFQGFIQCYLMAIPFFKNTVLGDLFYVTLFFGIYQLAEVFIVKKFKVPEKVLISKK
;
A
#
# COMPACT_ATOMS: atom_id res chain seq x y z
N MET A 1 -7.74 -17.24 7.53
CA MET A 1 -7.73 -18.40 8.44
C MET A 1 -7.53 -17.89 9.86
N LYS A 2 -8.52 -18.02 10.75
CA LYS A 2 -8.37 -17.57 12.15
C LYS A 2 -7.32 -18.46 12.83
N ARG A 3 -6.19 -17.88 13.22
CA ARG A 3 -5.10 -18.63 13.87
C ARG A 3 -5.35 -18.75 15.36
N ASN A 4 -5.04 -19.93 15.88
CA ASN A 4 -5.20 -20.24 17.30
C ASN A 4 -3.94 -19.82 18.08
N ILE A 5 -3.75 -18.51 18.22
CA ILE A 5 -2.65 -17.90 18.98
C ILE A 5 -3.19 -17.13 20.18
N SER A 6 -2.37 -16.98 21.21
CA SER A 6 -2.72 -16.28 22.45
C SER A 6 -3.04 -14.80 22.19
N LYS A 7 -3.68 -14.13 23.16
CA LYS A 7 -3.96 -12.68 23.10
C LYS A 7 -2.66 -11.88 22.88
N THR A 8 -1.58 -12.26 23.57
CA THR A 8 -0.25 -11.65 23.41
C THR A 8 0.28 -11.82 21.99
N GLY A 9 0.14 -13.01 21.39
CA GLY A 9 0.54 -13.26 20.00
C GLY A 9 -0.19 -12.33 19.01
N LYS A 10 -1.50 -12.15 19.18
CA LYS A 10 -2.30 -11.24 18.33
C LYS A 10 -1.88 -9.78 18.48
N ILE A 11 -1.53 -9.35 19.69
CA ILE A 11 -1.01 -8.00 19.94
C ILE A 11 0.31 -7.81 19.20
N ILE A 12 1.22 -8.78 19.27
CA ILE A 12 2.52 -8.71 18.59
C ILE A 12 2.33 -8.67 17.05
N GLU A 13 1.45 -9.51 16.48
CA GLU A 13 1.13 -9.45 15.04
C GLU A 13 0.67 -8.04 14.63
N PHE A 14 -0.25 -7.44 15.40
CA PHE A 14 -0.73 -6.09 15.16
C PHE A 14 0.38 -5.03 15.26
N LEU A 15 1.25 -5.12 16.27
CA LEU A 15 2.37 -4.19 16.45
C LEU A 15 3.40 -4.29 15.32
N VAL A 16 3.67 -5.51 14.82
CA VAL A 16 4.57 -5.71 13.67
C VAL A 16 3.97 -5.08 12.41
N ALA A 17 2.67 -5.28 12.15
CA ALA A 17 1.99 -4.64 11.04
C ALA A 17 2.05 -3.11 11.12
N LEU A 18 1.79 -2.56 12.30
CA LEU A 18 1.83 -1.11 12.55
C LEU A 18 3.25 -0.55 12.36
N PHE A 19 4.27 -1.27 12.86
CA PHE A 19 5.67 -0.90 12.69
C PHE A 19 6.08 -0.83 11.22
N LEU A 20 5.68 -1.81 10.40
CA LEU A 20 5.99 -1.82 8.96
C LEU A 20 5.35 -0.63 8.23
N ILE A 21 4.11 -0.29 8.57
CA ILE A 21 3.43 0.90 8.02
C ILE A 21 4.19 2.18 8.40
N PHE A 22 4.56 2.32 9.67
CA PHE A 22 5.28 3.49 10.16
C PHE A 22 6.67 3.61 9.51
N LEU A 23 7.40 2.50 9.40
CA LEU A 23 8.68 2.45 8.70
C LEU A 23 8.52 2.86 7.24
N GLY A 24 7.48 2.39 6.55
CA GLY A 24 7.15 2.84 5.20
C GLY A 24 6.91 4.33 5.09
N ALA A 25 6.16 4.92 6.03
CA ALA A 25 5.94 6.37 6.05
C ALA A 25 7.25 7.15 6.19
N ILE A 26 8.19 6.69 7.03
CA ILE A 26 9.53 7.28 7.15
C ILE A 26 10.34 7.12 5.86
N LEU A 27 10.31 5.95 5.23
CA LEU A 27 11.06 5.68 4.01
C LEU A 27 10.66 6.61 2.84
N ARG A 28 9.42 7.12 2.84
CA ARG A 28 9.00 8.17 1.89
C ARG A 28 9.66 9.52 2.13
N LEU A 29 10.07 9.83 3.36
CA LEU A 29 10.73 11.10 3.67
C LEU A 29 12.21 11.07 3.31
N LEU A 30 12.78 9.89 3.11
CA LEU A 30 14.18 9.73 2.71
C LEU A 30 14.34 10.00 1.21
N PRO A 31 15.54 10.42 0.75
CA PRO A 31 15.81 10.58 -0.66
C PRO A 31 15.57 9.28 -1.42
N HIS A 32 14.66 9.33 -2.40
CA HIS A 32 14.32 8.21 -3.26
C HIS A 32 14.02 8.72 -4.68
N PRO A 33 14.12 7.86 -5.71
CA PRO A 33 13.70 8.21 -7.06
C PRO A 33 12.23 8.65 -7.10
N PRO A 34 11.83 9.53 -8.04
CA PRO A 34 10.43 9.88 -8.24
C PRO A 34 9.56 8.63 -8.43
N ASN A 35 8.41 8.59 -7.76
CA ASN A 35 7.46 7.47 -7.72
C ASN A 35 7.97 6.14 -7.14
N PHE A 36 9.23 6.05 -6.70
CA PHE A 36 9.73 4.89 -5.97
C PHE A 36 9.48 5.09 -4.48
N ALA A 37 8.24 4.84 -4.02
CA ALA A 37 7.85 5.09 -2.64
C ALA A 37 6.92 3.97 -2.11
N PRO A 38 6.92 3.69 -0.79
CA PRO A 38 6.23 2.53 -0.22
C PRO A 38 4.71 2.68 -0.08
N ILE A 39 4.08 3.75 -0.57
CA ILE A 39 2.70 4.10 -0.20
C ILE A 39 1.66 3.11 -0.76
N SER A 40 1.81 2.68 -2.01
CA SER A 40 0.97 1.63 -2.62
C SER A 40 1.08 0.32 -1.82
N ALA A 41 2.29 -0.02 -1.38
CA ALA A 41 2.54 -1.18 -0.52
C ALA A 41 1.88 -1.04 0.85
N ILE A 42 1.99 0.12 1.51
CA ILE A 42 1.28 0.43 2.77
C ILE A 42 -0.23 0.28 2.58
N ALA A 43 -0.78 0.79 1.48
CA ALA A 43 -2.21 0.74 1.21
C ALA A 43 -2.72 -0.70 1.00
N LEU A 44 -2.06 -1.48 0.14
CA LEU A 44 -2.37 -2.90 -0.06
C LEU A 44 -2.23 -3.70 1.24
N PHE A 45 -1.12 -3.51 1.94
CA PHE A 45 -0.83 -4.18 3.21
C PHE A 45 -1.86 -3.82 4.29
N GLY A 46 -2.21 -2.54 4.39
CA GLY A 46 -3.24 -2.00 5.26
C GLY A 46 -4.59 -2.68 5.05
N GLY A 47 -5.03 -2.77 3.79
CA GLY A 47 -6.26 -3.47 3.41
C GLY A 47 -6.25 -4.97 3.74
N VAL A 48 -5.09 -5.63 3.66
CA VAL A 48 -4.98 -7.06 3.99
C VAL A 48 -5.04 -7.31 5.49
N TYR A 49 -4.26 -6.58 6.29
CA TYR A 49 -4.03 -6.93 7.69
C TYR A 49 -4.90 -6.17 8.70
N PHE A 50 -5.43 -5.00 8.33
CA PHE A 50 -6.34 -4.23 9.18
C PHE A 50 -7.80 -4.40 8.72
N SER A 51 -8.75 -3.86 9.50
CA SER A 51 -10.19 -3.93 9.22
C SER A 51 -10.86 -2.59 9.49
N GLY A 52 -11.93 -2.31 8.75
CA GLY A 52 -12.72 -1.08 8.90
C GLY A 52 -11.89 0.17 8.60
N VAL A 53 -12.16 1.22 9.36
CA VAL A 53 -11.56 2.56 9.17
C VAL A 53 -10.03 2.53 9.30
N LEU A 54 -9.47 1.67 10.15
CA LEU A 54 -8.01 1.57 10.34
C LEU A 54 -7.25 1.27 9.06
N ALA A 55 -7.80 0.42 8.17
CA ALA A 55 -7.14 0.09 6.91
C ALA A 55 -7.07 1.27 5.93
N LEU A 56 -8.01 2.23 6.04
CA LEU A 56 -8.04 3.46 5.25
C LEU A 56 -7.18 4.56 5.90
N VAL A 57 -7.20 4.66 7.23
CA VAL A 57 -6.52 5.70 8.00
C VAL A 57 -5.01 5.72 7.75
N PHE A 58 -4.35 4.57 7.71
CA PHE A 58 -2.88 4.54 7.59
C PHE A 58 -2.36 5.18 6.29
N PRO A 59 -2.79 4.77 5.09
CA PRO A 59 -2.38 5.44 3.86
C PRO A 59 -2.93 6.87 3.75
N ILE A 60 -4.17 7.12 4.18
CA ILE A 60 -4.80 8.45 4.08
C ILE A 60 -4.15 9.48 5.01
N LEU A 61 -3.63 9.08 6.18
CA LEU A 61 -2.88 9.98 7.07
C LEU A 61 -1.41 10.07 6.70
N ALA A 62 -0.79 8.98 6.24
CA ALA A 62 0.62 9.00 5.81
C ALA A 62 0.86 10.03 4.70
N MET A 63 -0.08 10.14 3.74
CA MET A 63 -0.03 11.11 2.65
C MET A 63 0.11 12.58 3.12
N PRO A 64 -0.90 13.20 3.77
CA PRO A 64 -0.84 14.61 4.15
C PRO A 64 0.26 14.90 5.18
N ILE A 65 0.59 13.94 6.05
CA ILE A 65 1.72 14.10 6.97
C ILE A 65 3.03 14.19 6.17
N SER A 66 3.24 13.30 5.21
CA SER A 66 4.44 13.35 4.38
C SER A 66 4.46 14.57 3.45
N ASP A 67 3.31 14.96 2.89
CA ASP A 67 3.18 16.13 2.01
C ASP A 67 3.38 17.44 2.78
N TYR A 68 3.14 17.47 4.09
CA TYR A 68 3.53 18.59 4.94
C TYR A 68 5.05 18.82 4.95
N PHE A 69 5.85 17.76 4.90
CA PHE A 69 7.31 17.86 4.85
C PHE A 69 7.88 18.00 3.43
N ILE A 70 7.26 17.32 2.45
CA ILE A 70 7.72 17.32 1.04
C ILE A 70 7.23 18.55 0.27
N GLY A 71 6.06 19.08 0.64
CA GLY A 71 5.39 20.20 0.00
C GLY A 71 4.06 19.79 -0.62
N PHE A 72 3.01 20.52 -0.28
CA PHE A 72 1.70 20.39 -0.93
C PHE A 72 1.73 20.97 -2.35
N TYR A 73 0.89 20.40 -3.22
CA TYR A 73 0.73 20.84 -4.60
C TYR A 73 -0.76 20.95 -4.96
N GLN A 74 -1.07 21.22 -6.23
CA GLN A 74 -2.44 21.48 -6.67
C GLN A 74 -3.42 20.39 -6.19
N PHE A 75 -4.49 20.82 -5.50
CA PHE A 75 -5.47 19.92 -4.86
C PHE A 75 -6.05 18.89 -5.84
N SER A 76 -6.35 19.30 -7.07
CA SER A 76 -6.87 18.40 -8.12
C SER A 76 -5.90 17.26 -8.48
N LEU A 77 -4.59 17.47 -8.38
CA LEU A 77 -3.61 16.42 -8.61
C LEU A 77 -3.48 15.52 -7.39
N MET A 78 -3.43 16.12 -6.19
CA MET A 78 -3.41 15.37 -4.93
C MET A 78 -4.61 14.44 -4.80
N SER A 79 -5.82 14.90 -5.15
CA SER A 79 -7.03 14.08 -5.04
C SER A 79 -6.97 12.80 -5.88
N PHE A 80 -6.37 12.85 -7.08
CA PHE A 80 -6.18 11.66 -7.93
C PHE A 80 -5.09 10.73 -7.42
N VAL A 81 -4.03 11.28 -6.83
CA VAL A 81 -3.00 10.48 -6.12
C VAL A 81 -3.63 9.74 -4.94
N TYR A 82 -4.44 10.43 -4.13
CA TYR A 82 -5.11 9.85 -2.96
C TYR A 82 -6.14 8.80 -3.40
N LEU A 83 -6.89 9.07 -4.48
CA LEU A 83 -7.81 8.10 -5.07
C LEU A 83 -7.09 6.82 -5.50
N GLY A 84 -5.92 6.94 -6.14
CA GLY A 84 -5.09 5.80 -6.49
C GLY A 84 -4.78 4.91 -5.29
N PHE A 85 -4.33 5.50 -4.17
CA PHE A 85 -4.03 4.74 -2.96
C PHE A 85 -5.27 4.17 -2.26
N ILE A 86 -6.40 4.88 -2.29
CA ILE A 86 -7.67 4.35 -1.80
C ILE A 86 -8.05 3.08 -2.58
N ILE A 87 -7.91 3.09 -3.91
CA ILE A 87 -8.13 1.89 -4.74
C ILE A 87 -7.18 0.76 -4.33
N SER A 88 -5.91 1.06 -4.05
CA SER A 88 -4.96 0.08 -3.52
C SER A 88 -5.42 -0.53 -2.18
N VAL A 89 -6.03 0.25 -1.28
CA VAL A 89 -6.63 -0.31 -0.05
C VAL A 89 -7.77 -1.27 -0.36
N PHE A 90 -8.65 -0.93 -1.30
CA PHE A 90 -9.75 -1.81 -1.72
C PHE A 90 -9.24 -3.10 -2.36
N LEU A 91 -8.19 -3.03 -3.17
CA LEU A 91 -7.48 -4.22 -3.66
C LEU A 91 -6.91 -5.04 -2.49
N GLY A 92 -6.39 -4.39 -1.45
CA GLY A 92 -5.99 -5.04 -0.20
C GLY A 92 -7.13 -5.79 0.51
N PHE A 93 -8.34 -5.22 0.56
CA PHE A 93 -9.51 -5.92 1.10
C PHE A 93 -9.90 -7.15 0.29
N TRP A 94 -9.80 -7.06 -1.04
CA TRP A 94 -10.01 -8.22 -1.92
C TRP A 94 -8.91 -9.29 -1.71
N LEU A 95 -7.65 -8.87 -1.59
CA LEU A 95 -6.51 -9.74 -1.30
C LEU A 95 -6.66 -10.45 0.04
N LYS A 96 -7.23 -9.81 1.06
CA LYS A 96 -7.47 -10.42 2.37
C LYS A 96 -8.19 -11.77 2.29
N LYS A 97 -9.11 -11.91 1.32
CA LYS A 97 -9.88 -13.14 1.06
C LYS A 97 -9.18 -14.08 0.08
N ASN A 98 -8.29 -13.57 -0.78
CA ASN A 98 -7.65 -14.29 -1.90
C ASN A 98 -6.12 -14.35 -1.78
N LYS A 99 -5.57 -14.24 -0.57
CA LYS A 99 -4.14 -14.02 -0.32
C LYS A 99 -3.30 -15.21 -0.78
N LYS A 100 -2.59 -15.04 -1.89
CA LYS A 100 -1.57 -15.94 -2.45
C LYS A 100 -0.44 -15.08 -3.02
N TRP A 101 0.77 -15.64 -3.17
CA TRP A 101 1.92 -14.85 -3.64
C TRP A 101 1.65 -14.20 -5.01
N TYR A 102 1.02 -14.94 -5.94
CA TYR A 102 0.71 -14.45 -7.28
C TYR A 102 -0.44 -13.44 -7.30
N THR A 103 -1.41 -13.52 -6.38
CA THR A 103 -2.47 -12.51 -6.28
C THR A 103 -1.94 -11.21 -5.71
N ILE A 104 -1.02 -11.28 -4.72
CA ILE A 104 -0.32 -10.11 -4.19
C ILE A 104 0.49 -9.42 -5.30
N PHE A 105 1.25 -10.19 -6.08
CA PHE A 105 2.00 -9.68 -7.22
C PHE A 105 1.09 -9.00 -8.26
N ALA A 106 0.02 -9.68 -8.66
CA ALA A 106 -0.94 -9.14 -9.63
C ALA A 106 -1.62 -7.86 -9.12
N ALA A 107 -2.02 -7.81 -7.85
CA ALA A 107 -2.62 -6.63 -7.25
C ALA A 107 -1.63 -5.46 -7.14
N SER A 108 -0.36 -5.73 -6.85
CA SER A 108 0.69 -4.71 -6.88
C SER A 108 0.83 -4.10 -8.27
N LEU A 109 0.97 -4.93 -9.31
CA LEU A 109 1.11 -4.46 -10.69
C LEU A 109 -0.14 -3.69 -11.15
N PHE A 110 -1.32 -4.22 -10.83
CA PHE A 110 -2.59 -3.57 -11.16
C PHE A 110 -2.75 -2.21 -10.45
N SER A 111 -2.33 -2.13 -9.18
CA SER A 111 -2.26 -0.86 -8.43
C SER A 111 -1.37 0.16 -9.13
N SER A 112 -0.16 -0.23 -9.56
CA SER A 112 0.75 0.66 -10.28
C SER A 112 0.16 1.14 -11.61
N ILE A 113 -0.51 0.27 -12.38
CA ILE A 113 -1.16 0.62 -13.64
C ILE A 113 -2.29 1.63 -13.42
N LEU A 114 -3.17 1.38 -12.44
CA LEU A 114 -4.26 2.30 -12.13
C LEU A 114 -3.73 3.64 -11.62
N PHE A 115 -2.71 3.63 -10.77
CA PHE A 115 -2.06 4.84 -10.29
C PHE A 115 -1.49 5.66 -11.45
N PHE A 116 -0.78 5.02 -12.38
CA PHE A 116 -0.25 5.66 -13.58
C PHE A 116 -1.35 6.30 -14.43
N ILE A 117 -2.45 5.59 -14.70
CA ILE A 117 -3.57 6.12 -15.49
C ILE A 117 -4.20 7.32 -14.79
N LEU A 118 -4.56 7.18 -13.50
CA LEU A 118 -5.26 8.23 -12.76
C LEU A 118 -4.43 9.50 -12.61
N THR A 119 -3.16 9.36 -12.23
CA THR A 119 -2.30 10.52 -11.96
C THR A 119 -1.92 11.28 -13.23
N ASN A 120 -1.65 10.58 -14.33
CA ASN A 120 -1.31 11.24 -15.60
C ASN A 120 -2.54 11.80 -16.31
N PHE A 121 -3.71 11.18 -16.13
CA PHE A 121 -4.96 11.82 -16.50
C PHE A 121 -5.15 13.14 -15.75
N ALA A 122 -4.90 13.17 -14.44
CA ALA A 122 -5.00 14.40 -13.65
C ALA A 122 -4.01 15.48 -14.11
N VAL A 123 -2.75 15.10 -14.39
CA VAL A 123 -1.75 16.03 -14.93
C VAL A 123 -2.24 16.62 -16.25
N TRP A 124 -2.66 15.78 -17.20
CA TRP A 124 -3.17 16.25 -18.48
C TRP A 124 -4.44 17.10 -18.34
N ALA A 125 -5.35 16.76 -17.43
CA ALA A 125 -6.63 17.44 -17.26
C ALA A 125 -6.49 18.79 -16.52
N PHE A 126 -5.65 18.87 -15.50
CA PHE A 126 -5.66 20.00 -14.55
C PHE A 126 -4.43 20.92 -14.59
N THR A 127 -3.38 20.57 -15.33
CA THR A 127 -2.20 21.45 -15.52
C THR A 127 -2.18 22.05 -16.92
N ASN A 128 -1.39 23.10 -17.13
CA ASN A 128 -1.15 23.69 -18.46
C ASN A 128 0.13 23.14 -19.14
N TRP A 129 0.65 22.00 -18.68
CA TRP A 129 1.89 21.42 -19.20
C TRP A 129 1.73 20.79 -20.58
N TYR A 130 0.51 20.40 -20.94
CA TYR A 130 0.20 19.74 -22.20
C TYR A 130 -1.06 20.35 -22.84
N PRO A 131 -1.14 20.41 -24.18
CA PRO A 131 -2.35 20.78 -24.90
C PRO A 131 -3.57 19.91 -24.49
N LYS A 132 -4.76 20.52 -24.46
CA LYS A 132 -6.03 19.85 -24.13
C LYS A 132 -6.65 19.16 -25.35
N ASP A 133 -5.82 18.47 -26.11
CA ASP A 133 -6.22 17.69 -27.28
C ASP A 133 -5.68 16.26 -27.17
N PHE A 134 -5.99 15.44 -28.17
CA PHE A 134 -5.58 14.04 -28.19
C PHE A 134 -4.05 13.86 -28.27
N GLN A 135 -3.35 14.78 -28.94
CA GLN A 135 -1.89 14.72 -29.06
C GLN A 135 -1.22 15.03 -27.72
N GLY A 136 -1.67 16.07 -27.02
CA GLY A 136 -1.20 16.40 -25.69
C GLY A 136 -1.53 15.31 -24.67
N PHE A 137 -2.67 14.63 -24.81
CA PHE A 137 -3.01 13.46 -23.99
C PHE A 137 -1.99 12.33 -24.17
N ILE A 138 -1.68 11.94 -25.41
CA ILE A 138 -0.67 10.91 -25.70
C ILE A 138 0.71 11.35 -25.17
N GLN A 139 1.10 12.60 -25.44
CA GLN A 139 2.39 13.13 -25.02
C GLN A 139 2.56 13.08 -23.48
N CYS A 140 1.53 13.45 -22.73
CA CYS A 140 1.54 13.37 -21.26
C CYS A 140 1.88 11.94 -20.78
N TYR A 141 1.23 10.93 -21.35
CA TYR A 141 1.46 9.54 -20.97
C TYR A 141 2.82 9.00 -21.42
N LEU A 142 3.30 9.38 -22.61
CA LEU A 142 4.63 8.99 -23.09
C LEU A 142 5.73 9.53 -22.17
N MET A 143 5.64 10.81 -21.79
CA MET A 143 6.59 11.45 -20.87
C MET A 143 6.55 10.86 -19.46
N ALA A 144 5.45 10.20 -19.09
CA ALA A 144 5.27 9.58 -17.80
C ALA A 144 5.85 8.15 -17.69
N ILE A 145 6.23 7.51 -18.81
CA ILE A 145 6.74 6.11 -18.83
C ILE A 145 7.94 5.89 -17.88
N PRO A 146 8.94 6.79 -17.79
CA PRO A 146 10.05 6.61 -16.84
C PRO A 146 9.58 6.56 -15.38
N PHE A 147 8.58 7.37 -15.04
CA PHE A 147 7.98 7.40 -13.70
C PHE A 147 7.18 6.12 -13.43
N PHE A 148 6.47 5.60 -14.44
CA PHE A 148 5.76 4.32 -14.33
C PHE A 148 6.71 3.16 -14.02
N LYS A 149 7.87 3.12 -14.68
CA LYS A 149 8.91 2.12 -14.38
C LYS A 149 9.31 2.18 -12.90
N ASN A 150 9.53 3.37 -12.36
CA ASN A 150 9.85 3.54 -10.94
C ASN A 150 8.69 3.12 -10.04
N THR A 151 7.44 3.45 -10.39
CA THR A 151 6.24 3.01 -9.65
C THR A 151 6.18 1.48 -9.58
N VAL A 152 6.31 0.78 -10.71
CA VAL A 152 6.24 -0.68 -10.74
C VAL A 152 7.36 -1.31 -9.91
N LEU A 153 8.59 -0.84 -10.09
CA LEU A 153 9.74 -1.37 -9.35
C LEU A 153 9.62 -1.09 -7.85
N GLY A 154 9.21 0.11 -7.46
CA GLY A 154 9.01 0.50 -6.07
C GLY A 154 7.89 -0.30 -5.42
N ASP A 155 6.74 -0.40 -6.07
CA ASP A 155 5.60 -1.16 -5.57
C ASP A 155 5.97 -2.64 -5.37
N LEU A 156 6.57 -3.28 -6.37
CA LEU A 156 6.98 -4.68 -6.25
C LEU A 156 8.03 -4.88 -5.14
N PHE A 157 9.01 -3.98 -5.03
CA PHE A 157 10.02 -4.03 -3.98
C PHE A 157 9.40 -3.93 -2.58
N TYR A 158 8.61 -2.87 -2.32
CA TYR A 158 8.04 -2.64 -0.99
C TYR A 158 6.92 -3.61 -0.64
N VAL A 159 6.10 -4.06 -1.61
CA VAL A 159 5.11 -5.12 -1.39
C VAL A 159 5.82 -6.42 -0.99
N THR A 160 6.87 -6.81 -1.72
CA THR A 160 7.65 -8.01 -1.39
C THR A 160 8.26 -7.89 0.01
N LEU A 161 8.86 -6.74 0.32
CA LEU A 161 9.48 -6.48 1.61
C LEU A 161 8.46 -6.57 2.76
N PHE A 162 7.33 -5.86 2.67
CA PHE A 162 6.36 -5.78 3.77
C PHE A 162 5.62 -7.09 3.96
N PHE A 163 5.10 -7.69 2.88
CA PHE A 163 4.41 -8.97 2.98
C PHE A 163 5.38 -10.09 3.38
N GLY A 164 6.62 -10.07 2.87
CA GLY A 164 7.65 -11.04 3.20
C GLY A 164 8.06 -10.99 4.67
N ILE A 165 8.45 -9.81 5.18
CA ILE A 165 8.82 -9.63 6.59
C ILE A 165 7.65 -10.02 7.50
N TYR A 166 6.43 -9.58 7.17
CA TYR A 166 5.27 -9.92 7.99
C TYR A 166 4.99 -11.43 7.99
N GLN A 167 5.09 -12.09 6.84
CA GLN A 167 4.88 -13.53 6.74
C GLN A 167 5.92 -14.32 7.53
N LEU A 168 7.17 -13.87 7.56
CA LEU A 168 8.23 -14.46 8.40
C LEU A 168 7.93 -14.25 9.88
N ALA A 169 7.66 -13.01 10.31
CA ALA A 169 7.32 -12.69 11.69
C ALA A 169 6.13 -13.51 12.19
N GLU A 170 5.11 -13.64 11.36
CA GLU A 170 3.92 -14.45 11.60
C GLU A 170 4.25 -15.93 11.87
N VAL A 171 5.15 -16.55 11.10
CA VAL A 171 5.59 -17.94 11.32
C VAL A 171 6.23 -18.09 12.70
N PHE A 172 7.10 -17.16 13.09
CA PHE A 172 7.75 -17.18 14.42
C PHE A 172 6.74 -16.96 15.56
N ILE A 173 5.82 -16.00 15.41
CA ILE A 173 4.80 -15.69 16.41
C ILE A 173 3.87 -16.89 16.61
N VAL A 174 3.39 -17.50 15.52
CA VAL A 174 2.54 -18.69 15.60
C VAL A 174 3.28 -19.83 16.28
N LYS A 175 4.56 -20.07 15.97
CA LYS A 175 5.34 -21.12 16.63
C LYS A 175 5.49 -20.89 18.13
N LYS A 176 5.72 -19.65 18.56
CA LYS A 176 5.98 -19.29 19.97
C LYS A 176 4.72 -19.15 20.83
N PHE A 177 3.61 -18.69 20.25
CA PHE A 177 2.39 -18.32 20.98
C PHE A 177 1.16 -19.19 20.61
N LYS A 178 1.38 -20.36 19.99
CA LYS A 178 0.31 -21.32 19.70
C LYS A 178 -0.40 -21.74 20.98
N VAL A 179 -1.73 -21.66 21.00
CA VAL A 179 -2.53 -22.19 22.10
C VAL A 179 -2.93 -23.63 21.75
N PRO A 180 -2.61 -24.63 22.59
CA PRO A 180 -3.04 -26.01 22.36
C PRO A 180 -4.57 -26.12 22.34
N GLU A 181 -5.12 -26.87 21.38
CA GLU A 181 -6.58 -27.06 21.21
C GLU A 181 -7.27 -27.59 22.47
N LYS A 182 -6.57 -28.40 23.28
CA LYS A 182 -7.12 -29.00 24.52
C LYS A 182 -7.54 -27.95 25.57
N VAL A 183 -6.97 -26.76 25.59
CA VAL A 183 -7.30 -25.69 26.56
C VAL A 183 -8.57 -24.91 26.15
N LEU A 184 -8.99 -25.00 24.88
CA LEU A 184 -10.19 -24.30 24.40
C LEU A 184 -11.49 -25.03 24.75
N ILE A 185 -11.44 -26.35 24.96
CA ILE A 185 -12.61 -27.18 25.24
C ILE A 185 -12.96 -27.14 26.73
N SER A 186 -12.00 -26.94 27.64
CA SER A 186 -12.24 -26.87 29.09
C SER A 186 -12.85 -25.55 29.58
N LYS A 187 -13.19 -24.62 28.68
CA LYS A 187 -13.81 -23.32 28.98
C LYS A 187 -15.20 -23.16 28.35
N LYS A 188 -15.74 -24.22 27.73
CA LYS A 188 -17.16 -24.33 27.39
C LYS A 188 -17.86 -25.12 28.48
#